data_AF-K1TM82-F1
#
_entry.id   AF-K1TM82-F1
#
_cell.length_a   1.000
_cell.length_b   1.000
_cell.length_c   1.000
_cell.angle_alpha   90.00
_cell.angle_beta   90.00
_cell.angle_gamma   90.00
#
_symmetry.space_group_name_H-M   'P 1'
#
loop_
_entity.id
_entity.type
_entity.pdbx_description
1 polymer ?
#
loop_
_entity_poly.entity_id
_entity_poly.type
_entity_poly.pdbx_seq_one_letter_code
_entity_poly.pdbx_strand_id
1 'polypeptide(L)' 'RDCRNKNHPYFIAVQFHPEFKSRPDRPQPLFVGLVKATKNRI' A
#
# COMPACT_ATOMS: atom_id res chain seq x y z
N ARG A 1 19.20 -5.11 11.69
CA ARG A 1 18.65 -3.84 11.16
C ARG A 1 17.25 -4.14 10.67
N ASP A 2 16.27 -4.14 11.58
CA ASP A 2 14.87 -4.36 11.21
C ASP A 2 14.27 -3.01 10.79
N CYS A 3 14.04 -2.82 9.50
CA CYS A 3 13.58 -1.57 8.91
C CYS A 3 12.05 -1.40 8.97
N ARG A 4 11.32 -2.33 9.60
CA ARG A 4 9.88 -2.21 9.84
C ARG A 4 9.64 -1.24 10.99
N ASN A 5 9.47 0.03 10.67
CA ASN A 5 9.04 1.05 11.63
C ASN A 5 7.63 0.70 12.15
N LYS A 6 7.55 0.11 13.36
CA LYS A 6 6.29 -0.36 13.98
C LYS A 6 5.32 0.77 14.32
N ASN A 7 5.78 2.02 14.33
CA ASN A 7 4.98 3.20 14.67
C ASN A 7 4.34 3.87 13.45
N HIS A 8 4.49 3.30 12.25
CA HIS A 8 3.88 3.82 11.04
C HIS A 8 2.60 3.03 10.69
N PRO A 9 1.43 3.68 10.56
CA PRO A 9 0.15 2.99 10.40
C PRO A 9 0.00 2.23 9.08
N TYR A 10 0.82 2.54 8.08
CA TYR A 10 0.83 1.83 6.81
C TYR A 10 2.21 1.87 6.16
N PHE A 11 3.04 0.84 6.34
CA PHE A 11 4.38 0.76 5.78
C PHE A 11 4.54 -0.52 4.96
N ILE A 12 4.44 -0.40 3.64
CA ILE A 12 4.57 -1.50 2.69
C ILE A 12 5.50 -1.08 1.56
N ALA A 13 6.49 -1.92 1.25
CA ALA A 13 7.39 -1.77 0.11
C ALA A 13 7.41 -3.08 -0.67
N VAL A 14 7.33 -2.99 -1.99
CA VAL A 14 7.39 -4.15 -2.90
C VAL A 14 8.49 -3.93 -3.93
N GLN A 15 9.19 -5.00 -4.28
CA GLN A 15 10.28 -4.97 -5.27
C GLN A 15 9.78 -5.22 -6.70
N PHE A 16 8.59 -5.80 -6.83
CA PHE A 16 7.91 -5.95 -8.12
C PHE A 16 7.09 -4.70 -8.43
N HIS A 17 6.72 -4.51 -9.70
CA HIS A 17 5.90 -3.37 -10.15
C HIS A 17 4.41 -3.73 -10.07
N PRO A 18 3.68 -3.35 -9.00
CA PRO A 18 2.26 -3.67 -8.86
C PRO A 18 1.39 -2.88 -9.86
N GLU A 19 1.90 -1.80 -10.44
CA GLU A 19 1.17 -0.99 -11.42
C GLU A 19 0.69 -1.82 -12.61
N PHE A 20 1.53 -2.74 -13.12
CA PHE A 20 1.22 -3.55 -14.30
C PHE A 20 0.15 -4.61 -14.05
N LYS A 21 -0.16 -4.91 -12.79
CA LYS A 21 -1.21 -5.86 -12.40
C LYS A 21 -2.52 -5.17 -12.01
N SER A 22 -2.55 -3.83 -11.99
CA SER A 22 -3.76 -3.07 -11.67
C SER A 22 -4.66 -2.96 -12.90
N ARG A 23 -5.96 -3.24 -12.73
CA ARG A 23 -6.98 -3.05 -13.76
C ARG A 23 -8.12 -2.20 -13.21
N PRO A 24 -8.88 -1.46 -14.04
CA PRO A 24 -9.99 -0.64 -13.56
C PRO A 24 -11.02 -1.42 -12.72
N ASP A 25 -11.34 -2.65 -13.14
CA ASP A 25 -12.26 -3.57 -12.43
C ASP A 25 -11.60 -4.27 -11.24
N ARG A 26 -10.27 -4.39 -11.23
CA ARG A 26 -9.50 -5.13 -10.22
C ARG A 26 -8.26 -4.34 -9.80
N PRO A 27 -8.43 -3.30 -8.97
CA PRO A 27 -7.31 -2.51 -8.48
C PRO A 27 -6.41 -3.36 -7.60
N GLN A 28 -5.09 -3.13 -7.66
CA GLN A 28 -4.18 -3.87 -6.78
C GLN A 28 -4.43 -3.52 -5.31
N PRO A 29 -4.40 -4.51 -4.39
CA PRO A 29 -4.67 -4.31 -2.97
C PRO A 29 -3.75 -3.27 -2.32
N LEU A 30 -2.52 -3.12 -2.81
CA LEU A 30 -1.53 -2.15 -2.32
C LEU A 30 -2.01 -0.69 -2.48
N PHE A 31 -2.64 -0.38 -3.62
CA PHE A 31 -3.15 0.96 -3.89
C PHE A 31 -4.44 1.22 -3.08
N VAL A 32 -5.32 0.22 -2.97
CA VAL A 32 -6.54 0.33 -2.16
C VAL A 32 -6.20 0.52 -0.67
N GLY A 33 -5.23 -0.24 -0.16
CA GLY A 33 -4.73 -0.12 1.20
C GLY A 33 -4.13 1.25 1.50
N LEU A 34 -3.38 1.82 0.55
CA LEU A 34 -2.80 3.17 0.66
C LEU A 34 -3.90 4.23 0.77
N VAL A 35 -4.88 4.23 -0.15
CA VAL A 35 -5.98 5.19 -0.15
C VAL A 35 -6.83 5.08 1.11
N LYS A 36 -7.10 3.85 1.58
CA LYS A 36 -7.84 3.61 2.83
C LYS A 36 -7.07 4.10 4.05
N ALA A 37 -5.76 3.89 4.09
CA ALA A 37 -4.91 4.38 5.17
C ALA A 37 -4.88 5.91 5.22
N THR A 38 -4.90 6.59 4.07
CA THR A 38 -5.02 8.05 3.99
C THR A 38 -6.41 8.53 4.43
N LYS A 39 -7.49 7.85 3.99
CA LYS A 39 -8.87 8.20 4.36
C LYS A 39 -9.11 8.12 5.87
N ASN A 40 -8.58 7.10 6.54
CA ASN A 40 -8.77 6.89 7.98
C ASN A 40 -7.88 7.80 8.86
N ARG A 41 -7.04 8.66 8.26
CA ARG A 41 -6.11 9.55 8.96
C ARG A 41 -6.61 11.01 9.00
N ILE A 42 -7.75 11.29 8.38
CA ILE A 42 -8.50 12.56 8.45
C ILE A 42 -9.56 12.40 9.53
#